data_AF-A0A0W8CFA9-F1
#
_entry.id   AF-A0A0W8CFA9-F1
#
_cell.length_a   1.000
_cell.length_b   1.000
_cell.length_c   1.000
_cell.angle_alpha   90.00
_cell.angle_beta   90.00
_cell.angle_gamma   90.00
#
_symmetry.space_group_name_H-M   'P 1'
#
loop_
_entity.id
_entity.type
_entity.pdbx_description
1 polymer ?
#
loop_
_entity_poly.entity_id
_entity_poly.type
_entity_poly.pdbx_seq_one_letter_code
_entity_poly.pdbx_strand_id
1 'polypeptide(L)'
;MRAKKDAEVDKYGCEVFFDESFPPHVCRFHVLIAAMMSSQTKDPVNAAAMGRLIKHGAALIGIHFNAGSGLTVESMLEIELQELAQLIRPTWNKNNPKSQNPEKTRAVRI
;
A
#
# COMPACT_ATOMS: atom_id res chain seq x y z
N MET A 1 -16.30 4.55 -15.20
CA MET A 1 -15.08 5.37 -15.01
C MET A 1 -15.44 6.84 -15.11
N ARG A 2 -14.71 7.73 -14.41
CA ARG A 2 -14.97 9.17 -14.45
C ARG A 2 -14.56 9.75 -15.79
N ALA A 3 -15.31 10.75 -16.28
CA ALA A 3 -15.05 11.41 -17.55
C ALA A 3 -13.82 12.34 -17.49
N LYS A 4 -13.53 12.92 -16.32
CA LYS A 4 -12.33 13.72 -16.04
C LYS A 4 -11.45 12.98 -15.03
N LYS A 5 -10.14 13.04 -15.24
CA LYS A 5 -9.10 12.41 -14.41
C LYS A 5 -8.38 13.45 -13.55
N ASP A 6 -9.13 14.20 -12.78
CA ASP A 6 -8.65 15.32 -11.95
C ASP A 6 -8.77 15.04 -10.45
N ALA A 7 -9.16 13.82 -10.05
CA ALA A 7 -9.28 13.44 -8.65
C ALA A 7 -7.95 12.87 -8.09
N GLU A 8 -7.78 12.90 -6.76
CA GLU A 8 -6.59 12.37 -6.09
C GLU A 8 -6.33 10.89 -6.43
N VAL A 9 -7.38 10.08 -6.54
CA VAL A 9 -7.25 8.66 -6.90
C VAL A 9 -6.70 8.46 -8.32
N ASP A 10 -6.87 9.43 -9.23
CA ASP A 10 -6.32 9.30 -10.59
C ASP A 10 -4.78 9.42 -10.57
N LYS A 11 -4.22 10.01 -9.51
CA LYS A 11 -2.76 10.16 -9.31
C LYS A 11 -2.18 9.18 -8.28
N TYR A 12 -2.96 8.83 -7.25
CA TYR A 12 -2.50 8.07 -6.08
C TYR A 12 -3.31 6.79 -5.83
N GLY A 13 -4.18 6.41 -6.77
CA GLY A 13 -5.00 5.20 -6.70
C GLY A 13 -4.16 3.93 -6.61
N CYS A 14 -4.77 2.83 -6.20
CA CYS A 14 -4.03 1.59 -5.96
C CYS A 14 -3.42 1.01 -7.25
N GLU A 15 -4.06 1.26 -8.39
CA GLU A 15 -3.62 0.84 -9.72
C GLU A 15 -2.28 1.44 -10.14
N VAL A 16 -1.88 2.59 -9.57
CA VAL A 16 -0.60 3.24 -9.91
C VAL A 16 0.60 2.46 -9.38
N PHE A 17 0.39 1.50 -8.48
CA PHE A 17 1.42 0.59 -7.96
C PHE A 17 1.62 -0.66 -8.83
N PHE A 18 0.87 -0.80 -9.93
CA PHE A 18 1.17 -1.79 -10.95
C PHE A 18 2.29 -1.26 -11.86
N ASP A 19 3.53 -1.31 -11.39
CA ASP A 19 4.70 -0.92 -12.15
C ASP A 19 5.28 -2.15 -12.90
N GLU A 20 5.19 -2.13 -14.23
CA GLU A 20 5.63 -3.22 -15.11
C GLU A 20 7.14 -3.44 -15.14
N SER A 21 7.93 -2.57 -14.48
CA SER A 21 9.35 -2.82 -14.25
C SER A 21 9.60 -3.95 -13.23
N PHE A 22 8.59 -4.33 -12.43
CA PHE A 22 8.66 -5.45 -11.50
C PHE A 22 8.08 -6.75 -12.10
N PRO A 23 8.44 -7.92 -11.55
CA PRO A 23 7.78 -9.17 -11.93
C PRO A 23 6.27 -9.11 -11.67
N PRO A 24 5.42 -9.70 -12.53
CA PRO A 24 3.96 -9.56 -12.41
C PRO A 24 3.37 -9.95 -11.04
N HIS A 25 3.99 -10.89 -10.32
CA HIS A 25 3.54 -11.28 -8.98
C HIS A 25 3.83 -10.21 -7.92
N VAL A 26 4.95 -9.48 -8.05
CA VAL A 26 5.31 -8.35 -7.19
C VAL A 26 4.37 -7.17 -7.43
N CYS A 27 4.07 -6.84 -8.69
CA CYS A 27 3.10 -5.79 -9.03
C CYS A 27 1.73 -6.08 -8.39
N ARG A 28 1.23 -7.32 -8.53
CA ARG A 28 -0.04 -7.73 -7.90
C ARG A 28 0.01 -7.61 -6.38
N PHE A 29 1.14 -7.95 -5.77
CA PHE A 29 1.31 -7.81 -4.33
C PHE A 29 1.29 -6.34 -3.90
N HIS A 30 1.95 -5.43 -4.63
CA HIS A 30 1.91 -4.00 -4.32
C HIS A 30 0.50 -3.43 -4.40
N VAL A 31 -0.24 -3.77 -5.47
CA VAL A 31 -1.64 -3.36 -5.63
C VAL A 31 -2.52 -3.91 -4.50
N LEU A 32 -2.31 -5.17 -4.08
CA LEU A 32 -3.02 -5.78 -2.97
C LEU A 32 -2.81 -5.02 -1.66
N ILE A 33 -1.54 -4.74 -1.30
CA ILE A 33 -1.21 -4.01 -0.07
C ILE A 33 -1.79 -2.59 -0.11
N ALA A 34 -1.66 -1.89 -1.24
CA ALA A 34 -2.26 -0.57 -1.43
C ALA A 34 -3.78 -0.60 -1.24
N ALA A 35 -4.47 -1.63 -1.76
CA ALA A 35 -5.91 -1.79 -1.61
C ALA A 35 -6.32 -2.06 -0.15
N MET A 36 -5.55 -2.87 0.59
CA MET A 36 -5.79 -3.14 2.01
C MET A 36 -5.72 -1.86 2.86
N MET A 37 -4.74 -1.00 2.58
CA MET A 37 -4.51 0.26 3.30
C MET A 37 -5.45 1.38 2.88
N SER A 38 -5.92 1.38 1.62
CA SER A 38 -6.85 2.38 1.08
C SER A 38 -8.16 2.47 1.87
N SER A 39 -8.63 1.35 2.43
CA SER A 39 -9.85 1.33 3.25
C SER A 39 -9.76 2.21 4.53
N GLN A 40 -8.55 2.55 4.96
CA GLN A 40 -8.28 3.22 6.24
C GLN A 40 -7.91 4.69 6.10
N THR A 41 -7.44 5.15 4.92
CA THR A 41 -6.86 6.49 4.74
C THR A 41 -7.16 7.10 3.37
N LYS A 42 -6.65 8.31 3.11
CA LYS A 42 -6.76 9.00 1.82
C LYS A 42 -5.66 8.54 0.85
N ASP A 43 -5.92 8.63 -0.45
CA ASP A 43 -5.02 8.14 -1.50
C ASP A 43 -3.57 8.69 -1.37
N PRO A 44 -3.33 9.99 -1.15
CA PRO A 44 -1.95 10.50 -1.00
C PRO A 44 -1.20 9.90 0.20
N VAL A 45 -1.91 9.61 1.29
CA VAL A 45 -1.33 9.04 2.52
C VAL A 45 -1.00 7.57 2.32
N ASN A 46 -1.90 6.85 1.65
CA ASN A 46 -1.66 5.47 1.22
C ASN A 46 -0.44 5.38 0.31
N ALA A 47 -0.37 6.25 -0.70
CA ALA A 47 0.72 6.25 -1.66
C ALA A 47 2.08 6.55 -1.01
N ALA A 48 2.13 7.51 -0.07
CA ALA A 48 3.34 7.78 0.68
C ALA A 48 3.80 6.58 1.53
N ALA A 49 2.86 5.81 2.09
CA ALA A 49 3.18 4.61 2.87
C ALA A 49 3.66 3.46 1.98
N MET A 50 3.03 3.24 0.83
CA MET A 50 3.52 2.29 -0.18
C MET A 50 4.93 2.64 -0.65
N GLY A 51 5.22 3.91 -0.92
CA GLY A 51 6.56 4.35 -1.27
C GLY A 51 7.62 4.03 -0.21
N ARG A 52 7.28 4.18 1.09
CA ARG A 52 8.16 3.78 2.19
C ARG A 52 8.38 2.26 2.23
N LEU A 53 7.30 1.46 2.10
CA LEU A 53 7.39 0.00 2.11
C LEU A 53 8.20 -0.54 0.93
N ILE A 54 7.98 -0.05 -0.29
CA ILE A 54 8.72 -0.47 -1.49
C ILE A 54 10.21 -0.14 -1.36
N LYS A 55 10.54 1.08 -0.90
CA LYS A 55 11.92 1.48 -0.66
C LYS A 55 12.59 0.62 0.41
N HIS A 56 11.86 0.32 1.49
CA HIS A 56 12.37 -0.50 2.60
C HIS A 56 12.60 -1.95 2.16
N GLY A 57 11.60 -2.58 1.52
CA GLY A 57 11.70 -3.93 0.99
C GLY A 57 12.88 -4.07 0.02
N ALA A 58 13.05 -3.11 -0.90
CA ALA A 58 14.18 -3.11 -1.82
C ALA A 58 15.54 -3.02 -1.13
N ALA A 59 15.63 -2.35 0.03
CA ALA A 59 16.87 -2.27 0.80
C ALA A 59 17.22 -3.60 1.51
N LEU A 60 16.21 -4.37 1.94
CA LEU A 60 16.40 -5.70 2.52
C LEU A 60 16.88 -6.73 1.47
N ILE A 61 16.51 -6.55 0.19
CA ILE A 61 16.95 -7.43 -0.91
C ILE A 61 18.45 -7.32 -1.19
N GLY A 62 19.10 -6.20 -0.84
CA GLY A 62 20.57 -6.13 -0.83
C GLY A 62 21.23 -7.20 0.06
N ILE A 63 20.45 -7.80 0.95
CA ILE A 63 20.81 -8.89 1.86
C ILE A 63 20.39 -10.27 1.30
N HIS A 64 19.42 -10.33 0.37
CA HIS A 64 18.85 -11.56 -0.19
C HIS A 64 18.93 -11.61 -1.73
N PHE A 65 19.85 -12.44 -2.23
CA PHE A 65 20.28 -12.55 -3.64
C PHE A 65 19.18 -12.93 -4.68
N ASN A 66 17.93 -13.23 -4.27
CA ASN A 66 16.92 -13.84 -5.16
C ASN A 66 15.53 -13.16 -5.17
N ALA A 67 15.36 -12.02 -4.49
CA ALA A 67 14.08 -11.31 -4.49
C ALA A 67 14.07 -10.23 -5.59
N GLY A 68 13.04 -10.23 -6.44
CA GLY A 68 12.83 -9.17 -7.42
C GLY A 68 12.74 -7.81 -6.73
N SER A 69 13.32 -6.77 -7.33
CA SER A 69 13.38 -5.42 -6.77
C SER A 69 12.03 -4.96 -6.20
N GLY A 70 12.01 -4.33 -5.01
CA GLY A 70 10.79 -3.77 -4.41
C GLY A 70 10.29 -4.49 -3.14
N LEU A 71 9.00 -4.30 -2.82
CA LEU A 71 8.34 -4.99 -1.70
C LEU A 71 7.83 -6.37 -2.17
N THR A 72 8.46 -7.45 -1.73
CA THR A 72 8.00 -8.83 -1.96
C THR A 72 7.40 -9.42 -0.67
N VAL A 73 6.83 -10.62 -0.77
CA VAL A 73 6.33 -11.36 0.41
C VAL A 73 7.48 -11.68 1.36
N GLU A 74 8.62 -12.10 0.83
CA GLU A 74 9.83 -12.41 1.59
C GLU A 74 10.32 -11.17 2.34
N SER A 75 10.49 -10.06 1.62
CA SER A 75 10.91 -8.81 2.27
C SER A 75 9.91 -8.34 3.33
N MET A 76 8.60 -8.56 3.14
CA MET A 76 7.57 -8.20 4.13
C MET A 76 7.69 -9.03 5.41
N LEU A 77 8.01 -10.33 5.30
CA LEU A 77 8.20 -11.23 6.44
C LEU A 77 9.46 -10.91 7.25
N GLU A 78 10.44 -10.25 6.62
CA GLU A 78 11.70 -9.84 7.26
C GLU A 78 11.59 -8.52 8.03
N ILE A 79 10.56 -7.70 7.76
CA ILE A 79 10.39 -6.42 8.46
C ILE A 79 9.95 -6.71 9.90
N GLU A 80 10.68 -6.15 10.86
CA GLU A 80 10.32 -6.23 12.27
C GLU A 80 8.96 -5.52 12.52
N LEU A 81 8.14 -6.07 13.42
CA LEU A 81 6.75 -5.62 13.59
C LEU A 81 6.64 -4.14 13.96
N GLN A 82 7.50 -3.62 14.85
CA GLN A 82 7.50 -2.20 15.20
C GLN A 82 7.96 -1.32 14.05
N GLU A 83 8.95 -1.76 13.29
CA GLU A 83 9.37 -1.06 12.07
C GLU A 83 8.26 -1.01 11.03
N LEU A 84 7.60 -2.14 10.75
CA LEU A 84 6.44 -2.21 9.87
C LEU A 84 5.34 -1.25 10.35
N ALA A 85 5.06 -1.25 11.66
CA ALA A 85 4.09 -0.33 12.26
C ALA A 85 4.47 1.14 12.02
N GLN A 86 5.75 1.52 12.12
CA GLN A 86 6.17 2.90 11.81
C GLN A 86 6.02 3.25 10.33
N LEU A 87 6.36 2.32 9.42
CA LEU A 87 6.24 2.53 7.98
C LEU A 87 4.80 2.83 7.57
N ILE A 88 3.83 2.14 8.16
CA ILE A 88 2.39 2.30 7.85
C ILE A 88 1.65 3.24 8.81
N ARG A 89 2.22 3.66 9.94
CA ARG A 89 1.55 4.46 10.97
C ARG A 89 0.68 5.62 10.44
N PRO A 90 1.10 6.41 9.42
CA PRO A 90 0.29 7.50 8.90
C PRO A 90 -1.04 7.05 8.25
N THR A 91 -1.18 5.80 7.81
CA THR A 91 -2.43 5.29 7.26
C THR A 91 -3.48 5.02 8.32
N TRP A 92 -3.09 4.91 9.59
CA TRP A 92 -4.04 4.83 10.68
C TRP A 92 -4.64 6.21 10.99
N ASN A 93 -5.78 6.51 10.36
CA ASN A 93 -6.47 7.77 10.57
C ASN A 93 -7.55 7.66 11.66
N LYS A 94 -7.20 7.97 12.92
CA LYS A 94 -8.14 7.98 14.06
C LYS A 94 -9.41 8.83 13.86
N ASN A 95 -9.38 9.78 12.92
CA ASN A 95 -10.51 10.65 12.61
C ASN A 95 -11.36 10.13 11.44
N ASN A 96 -10.92 9.08 10.73
CA ASN A 96 -11.69 8.46 9.66
C ASN A 96 -12.66 7.42 10.24
N PRO A 97 -13.99 7.64 10.18
CA PRO A 97 -14.96 6.72 10.76
C PRO A 97 -14.92 5.32 10.14
N LYS A 98 -14.46 5.18 8.89
CA LYS A 98 -14.29 3.87 8.23
C LYS A 98 -13.18 3.04 8.88
N SER A 99 -12.11 3.69 9.34
CA SER A 99 -11.01 3.00 10.02
C SER A 99 -11.35 2.62 11.46
N GLN A 100 -12.29 3.34 12.10
CA GLN A 100 -12.61 3.17 13.53
C GLN A 100 -13.88 2.36 13.77
N ASN A 101 -14.83 2.33 12.83
CA ASN A 101 -16.10 1.64 13.00
C ASN A 101 -16.32 0.59 11.89
N PRO A 102 -16.17 -0.72 12.20
CA PRO A 102 -16.37 -1.79 11.23
C PRO A 102 -17.80 -1.86 10.66
N GLU A 103 -18.82 -1.38 11.37
CA GLU A 103 -20.20 -1.32 10.86
C GLU A 103 -20.37 -0.25 9.77
N LYS A 104 -19.71 0.91 9.92
CA LYS A 104 -19.69 1.94 8.87
C LYS A 104 -18.93 1.48 7.63
N THR A 105 -17.93 0.60 7.80
CA THR A 105 -17.23 -0.03 6.68
C THR A 105 -18.10 -1.08 5.97
N ARG A 106 -18.95 -1.78 6.72
CA ARG A 106 -19.94 -2.72 6.15
C ARG A 106 -21.08 -2.00 5.42
N ALA A 107 -21.52 -0.83 5.89
CA ALA A 107 -22.61 -0.06 5.29
C ALA A 107 -22.31 0.54 3.90
N VAL A 108 -21.06 0.47 3.42
CA VAL A 108 -20.65 0.95 2.08
C VAL A 108 -20.71 -0.17 1.03
N ARG A 109 -21.11 -1.39 1.40
CA ARG A 109 -21.34 -2.49 0.44
C ARG A 109 -22.83 -2.62 0.11
N ILE A 110 -23.12 -2.24 -1.14
CA ILE A 110 -24.34 -2.45 -1.96
C ILE A 110 -25.56 -1.63 -1.53
#